data_AF-A0A558AEN4-F1
#
_entry.id   AF-A0A558AEN4-F1
#
_cell.length_a   1.000
_cell.length_b   1.000
_cell.length_c   1.000
_cell.angle_alpha   90.00
_cell.angle_beta   90.00
_cell.angle_gamma   90.00
#
_symmetry.space_group_name_H-M   'P 1'
#
loop_
_entity.id
_entity.type
_entity.pdbx_description
1 polymer ?
#
loop_
_entity_poly.entity_id
_entity_poly.type
_entity_poly.pdbx_seq_one_letter_code
_entity_poly.pdbx_strand_id
1 'polypeptide(L)'
;MVVGRVNGHEEAAGVATPEDALAHMLDWLRADENASAVWYLREDWPSPVTLIGRPAPGVVGETRRCAHLFRVRPGAVLYGSITARCGTELLLTEIEWLRLGAGMPCECCLVIGARHSRSWEGWTR
;
A
#
# COMPACT_ATOMS: atom_id res chain seq x y z
N MET A 1 -0.52 -4.55 9.40
CA MET A 1 0.25 -5.57 10.13
C MET A 1 1.11 -6.31 9.13
N VAL A 2 2.26 -6.82 9.58
CA VAL A 2 3.10 -7.76 8.83
C VAL A 2 2.99 -9.10 9.52
N VAL A 3 2.77 -10.17 8.76
CA VAL A 3 2.78 -11.54 9.27
C VAL A 3 3.63 -12.40 8.37
N GLY A 4 4.28 -13.39 8.94
CA GLY A 4 5.23 -14.18 8.19
C GLY A 4 5.79 -15.34 8.97
N ARG A 5 6.71 -16.05 8.31
CA ARG A 5 7.54 -17.05 8.92
C ARG A 5 8.99 -16.59 8.85
N VAL A 6 9.68 -16.54 9.99
CA VAL A 6 11.07 -16.10 10.11
C VAL A 6 11.80 -17.06 11.04
N ASN A 7 12.97 -17.56 10.63
CA ASN A 7 13.77 -18.56 11.35
C ASN A 7 12.95 -19.81 11.72
N GLY A 8 11.99 -20.19 10.87
CA GLY A 8 11.09 -21.32 11.11
C GLY A 8 9.90 -21.06 12.03
N HIS A 9 9.77 -19.87 12.62
CA HIS A 9 8.69 -19.47 13.54
C HIS A 9 7.67 -18.53 12.89
N GLU A 10 6.39 -18.63 13.29
CA GLU A 10 5.38 -17.67 12.90
C GLU A 10 5.56 -16.36 13.67
N GLU A 11 5.55 -15.24 12.94
CA GLU A 11 5.78 -13.90 13.47
C GLU A 11 4.67 -12.94 13.02
N ALA A 12 4.30 -12.00 13.89
CA ALA A 12 3.32 -10.97 13.61
C ALA A 12 3.72 -9.62 14.24
N ALA A 13 3.72 -8.57 13.43
CA ALA A 13 4.06 -7.22 13.85
C ALA A 13 2.95 -6.21 13.52
N GLY A 14 2.51 -5.46 14.54
CA GLY A 14 1.68 -4.27 14.39
C GLY A 14 2.54 -3.07 14.00
N VAL A 15 2.16 -2.38 12.92
CA VAL A 15 2.88 -1.22 12.38
C VAL A 15 1.89 -0.12 12.04
N ALA A 16 2.32 1.13 12.16
CA ALA A 16 1.45 2.29 12.00
C ALA A 16 1.29 2.73 10.54
N THR A 17 2.30 2.49 9.70
CA THR A 17 2.34 2.99 8.31
C THR A 17 2.69 1.88 7.30
N PRO A 18 2.34 2.08 6.01
CA PRO A 18 2.82 1.26 4.91
C PRO A 18 4.35 1.20 4.78
N GLU A 19 5.03 2.32 5.01
CA GLU A 19 6.50 2.38 5.00
C GLU A 19 7.08 1.44 6.05
N ASP A 20 6.56 1.51 7.28
CA ASP A 20 7.00 0.65 8.38
C ASP A 20 6.71 -0.83 8.08
N ALA A 21 5.55 -1.13 7.49
CA ALA A 21 5.20 -2.49 7.10
C ALA A 21 6.18 -3.08 6.08
N LEU A 22 6.51 -2.30 5.04
CA LEU A 22 7.48 -2.70 4.03
C LEU A 22 8.88 -2.85 4.63
N ALA A 23 9.32 -1.92 5.48
CA ALA A 23 10.61 -1.98 6.15
C ALA A 23 10.72 -3.25 7.01
N HIS A 24 9.72 -3.53 7.84
CA HIS A 24 9.67 -4.76 8.65
C HIS A 24 9.70 -6.03 7.80
N MET A 25 8.92 -6.07 6.72
CA MET A 25 8.92 -7.20 5.78
C MET A 25 10.31 -7.43 5.18
N LEU A 26 10.95 -6.36 4.71
CA LEU A 26 12.29 -6.42 4.11
C LEU A 26 13.36 -6.83 5.14
N ASP A 27 13.26 -6.38 6.38
CA ASP A 27 14.20 -6.76 7.43
C ASP A 27 14.08 -8.25 7.76
N TRP A 28 12.86 -8.81 7.82
CA TRP A 28 12.65 -10.25 7.96
C TRP A 28 13.24 -11.04 6.80
N LEU A 29 12.99 -10.61 5.56
CA LEU A 29 13.51 -11.27 4.36
C LEU A 29 15.04 -11.19 4.24
N ARG A 30 15.69 -10.19 4.84
CA ARG A 30 17.16 -10.10 4.92
C ARG A 30 17.74 -10.97 6.02
N ALA A 31 17.03 -11.13 7.13
CA ALA A 31 17.50 -11.85 8.29
C ALA A 31 17.49 -13.37 8.09
N ASP A 32 16.58 -13.89 7.25
CA ASP A 32 16.44 -15.31 6.96
C ASP A 32 16.12 -15.51 5.47
N GLU A 33 16.97 -16.25 4.76
CA GLU A 33 16.83 -16.54 3.33
C GLU A 33 15.57 -17.37 3.01
N ASN A 34 15.03 -18.07 4.01
CA ASN A 34 13.80 -18.86 3.91
C ASN A 34 12.58 -18.12 4.47
N ALA A 35 12.74 -16.85 4.87
CA ALA A 35 11.63 -16.09 5.40
C ALA A 35 10.55 -15.89 4.34
N SER A 36 9.31 -15.87 4.81
CA SER A 36 8.15 -15.45 4.02
C SER A 36 7.41 -14.40 4.81
N ALA A 37 6.95 -13.36 4.15
CA ALA A 37 6.26 -12.28 4.83
C ALA A 37 5.23 -11.64 3.89
N VAL A 38 4.07 -11.33 4.46
CA VAL A 38 2.99 -10.61 3.81
C VAL A 38 2.50 -9.54 4.77
N TRP A 39 1.89 -8.49 4.24
CA TRP A 39 1.29 -7.47 5.07
C TRP A 39 -0.14 -7.20 4.62
N TYR A 40 -0.97 -6.75 5.57
CA TYR A 40 -2.39 -6.54 5.36
C TYR A 40 -2.97 -5.49 6.32
N LEU A 41 -4.11 -4.94 5.92
CA LEU A 41 -4.95 -4.14 6.81
C LEU A 41 -5.74 -5.10 7.70
N ARG A 42 -5.73 -4.88 9.03
CA ARG A 42 -6.45 -5.75 9.97
C ARG A 42 -7.92 -5.87 9.58
N GLU A 43 -8.49 -7.05 9.80
CA GLU A 43 -9.89 -7.34 9.47
C GLU A 43 -10.88 -6.49 10.27
N ASP A 44 -10.53 -6.15 11.52
CA ASP A 44 -11.34 -5.30 12.40
C ASP A 44 -11.20 -3.80 12.11
N TRP A 45 -10.48 -3.42 11.05
CA TRP A 45 -10.36 -2.03 10.65
C TRP A 45 -11.69 -1.50 10.07
N PRO A 46 -12.18 -0.32 10.49
CA PRO A 46 -13.57 0.05 10.30
C PRO A 46 -13.99 0.28 8.84
N SER A 47 -13.06 0.57 7.93
CA SER A 47 -13.36 0.82 6.52
C SER A 47 -12.12 0.67 5.62
N PRO A 48 -12.28 0.43 4.31
CA PRO A 48 -11.14 0.39 3.40
C PRO A 48 -10.30 1.67 3.46
N VAL A 49 -8.97 1.50 3.48
CA VAL A 49 -8.01 2.62 3.47
C VAL A 49 -7.53 2.87 2.05
N THR A 50 -7.33 4.14 1.71
CA THR A 50 -6.64 4.52 0.48
C THR A 50 -5.20 4.87 0.81
N LEU A 51 -4.27 4.08 0.26
CA LEU A 51 -2.85 4.36 0.31
C LEU A 51 -2.44 5.13 -0.94
N ILE A 52 -1.38 5.93 -0.81
CA ILE A 52 -0.82 6.71 -1.90
C ILE A 52 0.63 6.28 -2.07
N GLY A 53 0.99 5.90 -3.29
CA GLY A 53 2.35 5.51 -3.60
C GLY A 53 2.68 5.78 -5.05
N ARG A 54 3.96 5.82 -5.37
CA ARG A 54 4.48 5.92 -6.73
C ARG A 54 5.62 4.92 -6.93
N PRO A 55 6.04 4.63 -8.17
CA PRO A 55 7.28 3.89 -8.39
C PRO A 55 8.45 4.57 -7.67
N ALA A 56 9.24 3.79 -6.94
CA ALA A 56 10.47 4.25 -6.29
C ALA A 56 11.46 4.81 -7.32
N PRO A 57 12.42 5.66 -6.90
CA PRO A 57 13.44 6.17 -7.82
C PRO A 57 14.17 5.03 -8.53
N GLY A 58 14.35 5.13 -9.85
CA GLY A 58 15.03 4.12 -10.66
C GLY A 58 14.16 2.97 -11.15
N VAL A 59 12.93 2.79 -10.65
CA VAL A 59 12.00 1.76 -11.14
C VAL A 59 11.44 2.12 -12.52
N VAL A 60 11.08 3.39 -12.71
CA VAL A 60 10.68 3.96 -14.00
C VAL A 60 11.37 5.32 -14.19
N GLY A 61 11.41 5.82 -15.43
CA GLY A 61 11.92 7.17 -15.70
C GLY A 61 11.13 8.24 -14.93
N GLU A 62 11.82 9.29 -14.44
CA GLU A 62 11.24 10.29 -13.52
C GLU A 62 9.94 10.94 -14.07
N THR A 63 9.87 11.18 -15.38
CA THR A 63 8.69 11.74 -16.04
C THR A 63 7.44 10.85 -15.96
N ARG A 64 7.60 9.58 -15.61
CA ARG A 64 6.52 8.60 -15.43
C ARG A 64 6.21 8.30 -13.97
N ARG A 65 6.93 8.91 -13.01
CA ARG A 65 6.75 8.69 -11.57
C ARG A 65 5.58 9.51 -11.03
N CYS A 66 4.36 9.11 -11.40
CA CYS A 66 3.15 9.69 -10.85
C CYS A 66 2.63 8.92 -9.62
N ALA A 67 1.89 9.61 -8.76
CA ALA A 67 1.28 9.05 -7.56
C ALA A 67 -0.04 8.35 -7.91
N HIS A 68 -0.18 7.12 -7.45
CA HIS A 68 -1.34 6.26 -7.63
C HIS A 68 -2.08 6.06 -6.31
N LEU A 69 -3.38 5.79 -6.43
CA LEU A 69 -4.24 5.46 -5.29
C LEU A 69 -4.45 3.95 -5.22
N PHE A 70 -4.17 3.35 -4.07
CA PHE A 70 -4.35 1.92 -3.82
C PHE A 70 -5.41 1.74 -2.74
N ARG A 71 -6.47 0.99 -3.04
CA ARG A 71 -7.55 0.75 -2.06
C ARG A 71 -7.33 -0.60 -1.39
N VAL A 72 -7.00 -0.58 -0.11
CA VAL A 72 -6.80 -1.78 0.70
C VAL A 72 -8.04 -2.01 1.55
N ARG A 73 -8.66 -3.18 1.41
CA ARG A 73 -9.81 -3.58 2.24
C ARG A 73 -9.30 -4.23 3.53
N PRO A 74 -10.04 -4.10 4.65
CA PRO A 74 -9.76 -4.89 5.85
C PRO A 74 -9.69 -6.38 5.51
N GLY A 75 -8.71 -7.08 6.06
CA GLY A 75 -8.45 -8.51 5.80
C GLY A 75 -7.78 -8.83 4.45
N ALA A 76 -7.58 -7.84 3.56
CA ALA A 76 -6.95 -8.09 2.27
C ALA A 76 -5.44 -8.29 2.41
N VAL A 77 -4.97 -9.49 2.13
CA VAL A 77 -3.54 -9.83 2.11
C VAL A 77 -2.87 -9.31 0.85
N LEU A 78 -1.73 -8.64 1.02
CA LEU A 78 -0.92 -8.11 -0.08
C LEU A 78 0.30 -9.03 -0.31
N TYR A 79 0.25 -9.78 -1.41
CA TYR A 79 1.26 -10.78 -1.77
C TYR A 79 2.28 -10.20 -2.77
N GLY A 80 3.29 -9.50 -2.27
CA GLY A 80 4.41 -9.02 -3.09
C GLY A 80 4.10 -7.86 -4.05
N SER A 81 2.86 -7.69 -4.49
CA SER A 81 2.40 -6.58 -5.34
C SER A 81 1.07 -5.99 -4.88
N ILE A 82 0.71 -4.84 -5.44
CA ILE A 82 -0.59 -4.20 -5.26
C ILE A 82 -1.00 -3.44 -6.52
N THR A 83 -2.29 -3.53 -6.88
CA THR A 83 -2.85 -2.85 -8.04
C THR A 83 -3.54 -1.54 -7.65
N ALA A 84 -3.13 -0.45 -8.29
CA ALA A 84 -3.77 0.85 -8.16
C ALA A 84 -5.16 0.88 -8.79
N ARG A 85 -5.96 1.88 -8.43
CA ARG A 85 -7.31 2.07 -9.00
C ARG A 85 -7.31 2.29 -10.52
N CYS A 86 -6.21 2.78 -11.10
CA CYS A 86 -6.06 2.92 -12.55
C CYS A 86 -5.62 1.63 -13.26
N GLY A 87 -5.40 0.54 -12.53
CA GLY A 87 -4.94 -0.74 -13.07
C GLY A 87 -3.42 -0.93 -13.08
N THR A 88 -2.64 0.10 -12.71
CA THR A 88 -1.18 -0.03 -12.56
C THR A 88 -0.86 -0.98 -11.41
N GLU A 89 -0.13 -2.05 -11.69
CA GLU A 89 0.42 -2.94 -10.67
C GLU A 89 1.86 -2.54 -10.34
N LEU A 90 2.19 -2.52 -9.05
CA LEU A 90 3.55 -2.29 -8.56
C LEU A 90 3.93 -3.37 -7.55
N LEU A 91 5.18 -3.82 -7.59
CA LEU A 91 5.73 -4.62 -6.51
C LEU A 91 5.83 -3.76 -5.25
N LEU A 92 5.50 -4.33 -4.10
CA LEU A 92 5.55 -3.63 -2.81
C LEU A 92 6.93 -3.04 -2.52
N THR A 93 7.99 -3.74 -2.94
CA THR A 93 9.39 -3.31 -2.80
C THR A 93 9.79 -2.20 -3.75
N GLU A 94 8.98 -1.90 -4.76
CA GLU A 94 9.19 -0.86 -5.77
C GLU A 94 8.33 0.37 -5.54
N ILE A 95 7.66 0.46 -4.39
CA ILE A 95 6.77 1.58 -4.05
C ILE A 95 7.49 2.54 -3.11
N GLU A 96 7.52 3.81 -3.50
CA GLU A 96 7.68 4.93 -2.57
C GLU A 96 6.29 5.34 -2.09
N TRP A 97 6.00 5.12 -0.80
CA TRP A 97 4.78 5.56 -0.16
C TRP A 97 4.81 7.06 0.11
N LEU A 98 3.64 7.69 -0.05
CA LEU A 98 3.51 9.15 -0.05
C LEU A 98 2.47 9.62 0.96
N ARG A 99 2.74 10.78 1.55
CA ARG A 99 1.73 11.57 2.29
C ARG A 99 0.67 12.10 1.32
N LEU A 100 -0.51 12.40 1.85
CA LEU A 100 -1.56 13.12 1.12
C LEU A 100 -1.02 14.43 0.54
N GLY A 101 -1.31 14.69 -0.74
CA GLY A 101 -0.90 15.89 -1.46
C GLY A 101 0.55 15.88 -1.99
N ALA A 102 1.31 14.81 -1.77
CA ALA A 102 2.67 14.69 -2.31
C ALA A 102 2.69 14.07 -3.71
N GLY A 103 3.61 14.56 -4.55
CA GLY A 103 3.85 14.06 -5.91
C GLY A 103 2.81 14.47 -6.95
N MET A 104 3.16 14.31 -8.23
CA MET A 104 2.23 14.53 -9.34
C MET A 104 1.26 13.36 -9.44
N PRO A 105 -0.06 13.57 -9.31
CA PRO A 105 -1.01 12.47 -9.27
C PRO A 105 -1.31 11.89 -10.65
N CYS A 106 -1.55 10.59 -10.71
CA CYS A 106 -2.12 9.92 -11.86
C CYS A 106 -3.53 10.46 -12.14
N GLU A 107 -3.76 10.99 -13.35
CA GLU A 107 -5.04 11.60 -13.74
C GLU A 107 -6.21 10.62 -13.61
N CYS A 108 -6.04 9.36 -14.02
CA CYS A 108 -7.07 8.33 -13.85
C CYS A 108 -7.42 8.12 -12.37
N CYS A 109 -6.40 8.00 -11.51
CA CYS A 109 -6.61 7.84 -10.07
C CYS A 109 -7.33 9.05 -9.45
N LEU A 110 -6.99 10.27 -9.86
CA LEU A 110 -7.68 11.50 -9.42
C LEU A 110 -9.16 11.46 -9.77
N VAL A 111 -9.50 11.20 -11.03
CA VAL A 111 -10.89 11.19 -11.50
C VAL A 111 -11.70 10.11 -10.79
N ILE A 112 -11.14 8.90 -10.65
CA ILE A 112 -11.83 7.79 -9.98
C ILE A 112 -11.93 8.05 -8.45
N GLY A 113 -10.95 8.72 -7.85
CA GLY A 113 -10.96 9.15 -6.45
C GLY A 113 -12.06 10.18 -6.16
N ALA A 114 -12.14 11.24 -6.98
CA ALA A 114 -13.14 12.30 -6.83
C ALA A 114 -14.60 11.82 -6.94
N ARG A 115 -14.84 10.73 -7.68
CA ARG A 115 -16.18 10.13 -7.80
C ARG A 115 -16.64 9.42 -6.52
N HIS A 116 -15.71 9.01 -5.65
CA HIS A 116 -16.02 8.31 -4.41
C HIS A 116 -16.21 9.24 -3.20
N SER A 117 -15.70 10.47 -3.23
CA SER A 117 -15.93 11.46 -2.15
C SER A 117 -17.34 12.04 -2.17
N ARG A 118 -18.00 12.07 -3.33
CA ARG A 118 -19.38 12.58 -3.48
C ARG A 118 -20.48 11.71 -2.88
N SER A 119 -20.18 10.51 -2.38
CA SER A 119 -21.19 9.67 -1.70
C SER A 119 -21.38 9.99 -0.22
N TRP A 120 -20.69 11.00 0.32
CA TRP A 120 -20.75 11.40 1.73
C TRP A 120 -21.47 12.74 1.95
N GLU A 121 -21.90 13.44 0.90
CA GLU A 121 -22.76 14.63 1.02
C GLU A 121 -24.24 14.21 1.05
N GLY A 122 -24.62 13.57 2.15
CA GLY A 122 -26.00 13.28 2.51
C GLY A 122 -26.23 13.57 3.99
N TRP A 123 -26.79 14.76 4.27
CA TRP A 123 -27.32 15.31 5.55
C TRP A 123 -26.30 15.95 6.52
N THR A 124 -26.55 17.12 7.13
CA THR A 124 -27.84 17.69 7.58
C THR A 124 -27.83 19.22 7.62
N ARG A 125 -29.00 19.83 7.35
CA ARG A 125 -29.40 21.19 7.73
C ARG A 125 -30.15 21.13 9.06
#